data_AF-A0A934KEN1-F1
#
_entry.id   AF-A0A934KEN1-F1
#
_cell.length_a   1.000
_cell.length_b   1.000
_cell.length_c   1.000
_cell.angle_alpha   90.00
_cell.angle_beta   90.00
_cell.angle_gamma   90.00
#
_symmetry.space_group_name_H-M   'P 1'
#
loop_
_entity.id
_entity.type
_entity.pdbx_description
1 polymer ?
#
loop_
_entity_poly.entity_id
_entity_poly.type
_entity_poly.pdbx_seq_one_letter_code
_entity_poly.pdbx_strand_id
1 'polypeptide(L)'
;MTQVHSLITTLRELPGDSDLAAIATYVGHYIDDSWQPVLRDNRVRLLHTFEVAGEAAYAAYWGLLTKPLRNEFARAGLSTLPAFPGDLNHSVEADGPPASRNRSMWYVVRRTEGDLSLGTLVLNLVHDHKRFRVPRVPQVMSLTVTSRPAILRALFAD
;
A
#
# COMPACT_ATOMS: atom_id res chain seq x y z
N MET A 1 -16.68 1.45 -16.81
CA MET A 1 -15.21 1.30 -16.66
C MET A 1 -14.67 2.67 -16.35
N THR A 2 -14.35 2.97 -15.10
CA THR A 2 -13.71 4.23 -14.75
C THR A 2 -12.25 4.13 -15.19
N GLN A 3 -11.84 5.00 -16.11
CA GLN A 3 -10.46 5.03 -16.58
C GLN A 3 -9.59 5.58 -15.44
N VAL A 4 -8.76 4.74 -14.81
CA VAL A 4 -7.78 5.20 -13.84
C VAL A 4 -6.83 6.15 -14.57
N HIS A 5 -6.96 7.45 -14.31
CA HIS A 5 -6.04 8.46 -14.82
C HIS A 5 -4.66 8.19 -14.24
N SER A 6 -3.59 8.29 -15.04
CA SER A 6 -2.21 8.11 -14.55
C SER A 6 -1.90 9.09 -13.41
N LEU A 7 -1.04 8.67 -12.47
CA LEU A 7 -0.59 9.51 -11.36
C LEU A 7 -0.01 10.85 -11.82
N ILE A 8 0.66 10.89 -12.98
CA ILE A 8 1.16 12.13 -13.57
C ILE A 8 0.03 13.12 -13.84
N THR A 9 -1.10 12.65 -14.38
CA THR A 9 -2.25 13.52 -14.67
C THR A 9 -2.86 14.04 -13.37
N THR A 10 -3.01 13.18 -12.37
CA THR A 10 -3.50 13.56 -11.03
C THR A 10 -2.66 14.66 -10.39
N LEU A 11 -1.32 14.60 -10.52
CA LEU A 11 -0.42 15.55 -9.87
C LEU A 11 -0.26 16.88 -10.62
N ARG A 12 -0.43 16.89 -11.95
CA ARG A 12 -0.32 18.13 -12.75
C ARG A 12 -1.42 19.14 -12.47
N GLU A 13 -2.52 18.70 -11.86
CA GLU A 13 -3.72 19.52 -11.63
C GLU A 13 -3.76 20.15 -10.22
N LEU A 14 -2.72 19.98 -9.40
CA LEU A 14 -2.79 20.26 -7.95
C LEU A 14 -1.62 21.12 -7.39
N PRO A 15 -1.88 22.03 -6.43
CA PRO A 15 -0.86 22.87 -5.78
C PRO A 15 -0.14 22.17 -4.59
N GLY A 16 1.05 22.67 -4.21
CA GLY A 16 2.13 21.95 -3.47
C GLY A 16 1.85 21.17 -2.18
N ASP A 17 0.80 21.44 -1.39
CA ASP A 17 0.40 20.62 -0.22
C ASP A 17 -0.69 19.57 -0.55
N SER A 18 -1.30 19.70 -1.73
CA SER A 18 -2.37 18.84 -2.25
C SER A 18 -1.85 17.50 -2.78
N ASP A 19 -0.53 17.37 -2.92
CA ASP A 19 0.12 16.22 -3.53
C ASP A 19 -0.13 14.93 -2.73
N LEU A 20 0.05 14.93 -1.41
CA LEU A 20 0.00 13.68 -0.63
C LEU A 20 -1.43 13.10 -0.58
N ALA A 21 -2.44 13.95 -0.34
CA ALA A 21 -3.83 13.51 -0.30
C ALA A 21 -4.30 13.00 -1.67
N ALA A 22 -3.85 13.64 -2.75
CA ALA A 22 -4.16 13.20 -4.11
C ALA A 22 -3.43 11.92 -4.49
N ILE A 23 -2.17 11.75 -4.07
CA ILE A 23 -1.44 10.49 -4.20
C ILE A 23 -2.19 9.38 -3.45
N ALA A 24 -2.64 9.63 -2.22
CA ALA A 24 -3.40 8.65 -1.45
C ALA A 24 -4.72 8.28 -2.14
N THR A 25 -5.43 9.26 -2.70
CA THR A 25 -6.66 9.06 -3.47
C THR A 25 -6.41 8.23 -4.72
N TYR A 26 -5.37 8.56 -5.50
CA TYR A 26 -4.96 7.80 -6.67
C TYR A 26 -4.62 6.35 -6.31
N VAL A 27 -3.79 6.14 -5.28
CA VAL A 27 -3.42 4.80 -4.82
C VAL A 27 -4.66 4.05 -4.32
N GLY A 28 -5.58 4.73 -3.62
CA GLY A 28 -6.87 4.19 -3.21
C GLY A 28 -7.68 3.64 -4.39
N HIS A 29 -7.88 4.44 -5.43
CA HIS A 29 -8.59 4.01 -6.64
C HIS A 29 -7.89 2.85 -7.34
N TYR A 30 -6.58 2.92 -7.51
CA TYR A 30 -5.80 1.82 -8.08
C TYR A 30 -6.00 0.52 -7.30
N ILE A 31 -5.94 0.57 -5.96
CA ILE A 31 -6.12 -0.59 -5.10
C ILE A 31 -7.54 -1.15 -5.23
N ASP A 32 -8.56 -0.28 -5.21
CA ASP A 32 -9.97 -0.68 -5.34
C ASP A 32 -10.24 -1.42 -6.67
N ASP A 33 -9.66 -0.93 -7.76
CA ASP A 33 -9.80 -1.54 -9.08
C ASP A 33 -8.96 -2.83 -9.24
N SER A 34 -7.81 -2.93 -8.55
CA SER A 34 -6.81 -3.97 -8.84
C SER A 34 -6.80 -5.14 -7.87
N TRP A 35 -7.26 -4.98 -6.62
CA TRP A 35 -7.06 -6.00 -5.59
C TRP A 35 -7.74 -7.34 -5.92
N GLN A 36 -9.00 -7.31 -6.35
CA GLN A 36 -9.73 -8.52 -6.73
C GLN A 36 -9.19 -9.18 -8.00
N PRO A 37 -8.95 -8.45 -9.11
CA PRO A 37 -8.33 -9.03 -10.28
C PRO A 37 -6.99 -9.69 -10.00
N VAL A 38 -6.08 -8.99 -9.31
CA VAL A 38 -4.75 -9.53 -8.97
C VAL A 38 -4.88 -10.80 -8.13
N LEU A 39 -5.76 -10.80 -7.12
CA LEU A 39 -6.01 -11.95 -6.27
C LEU A 39 -6.57 -13.15 -7.05
N ARG A 40 -7.56 -12.90 -7.92
CA ARG A 40 -8.22 -13.93 -8.74
C ARG A 40 -7.24 -14.53 -9.74
N ASP A 41 -6.53 -13.70 -10.47
CA ASP A 41 -5.67 -14.13 -11.58
C ASP A 41 -4.42 -14.89 -11.08
N ASN A 42 -4.04 -14.70 -9.81
CA ASN A 42 -2.92 -15.39 -9.17
C ASN A 42 -3.36 -16.43 -8.13
N ARG A 43 -4.67 -16.74 -8.04
CA ARG A 43 -5.25 -17.53 -6.94
C ARG A 43 -4.59 -18.88 -6.74
N VAL A 44 -4.40 -19.65 -7.81
CA VAL A 44 -3.81 -21.00 -7.74
C VAL A 44 -2.39 -20.95 -7.15
N ARG A 45 -1.56 -20.04 -7.66
CA ARG A 45 -0.19 -19.85 -7.17
C ARG A 45 -0.16 -19.39 -5.71
N LEU A 46 -1.03 -18.45 -5.34
CA LEU A 46 -1.07 -17.91 -3.98
C LEU A 46 -1.57 -18.93 -2.96
N LEU A 47 -2.58 -19.74 -3.32
CA LEU A 47 -3.05 -20.85 -2.49
C LEU A 47 -1.94 -21.89 -2.28
N HIS A 48 -1.28 -22.30 -3.36
CA HIS A 48 -0.16 -23.23 -3.25
C HIS A 48 0.98 -22.66 -2.38
N THR A 49 1.29 -21.36 -2.54
CA THR A 49 2.28 -20.69 -1.69
C THR A 49 1.86 -20.68 -0.22
N PHE A 50 0.57 -20.52 0.06
CA PHE A 50 0.06 -20.55 1.43
C PHE A 50 0.13 -21.95 2.03
N GLU A 51 -0.19 -22.99 1.26
CA GLU A 51 -0.09 -24.39 1.70
C GLU A 51 1.36 -24.78 2.04
N VAL A 52 2.32 -24.29 1.27
CA VAL A 52 3.75 -24.63 1.44
C VAL A 52 4.46 -23.73 2.44
N ALA A 53 4.13 -22.44 2.48
CA ALA A 53 4.90 -21.41 3.18
C ALA A 53 4.06 -20.43 4.02
N GLY A 54 2.76 -20.69 4.20
CA GLY A 54 1.88 -19.92 5.07
C GLY A 54 1.80 -18.43 4.70
N GLU A 55 2.12 -17.56 5.66
CA GLU A 55 1.98 -16.11 5.54
C GLU A 55 2.81 -15.48 4.42
N ALA A 56 3.85 -16.17 3.93
CA ALA A 56 4.62 -15.72 2.77
C ALA A 56 3.74 -15.49 1.53
N ALA A 57 2.58 -16.17 1.42
CA ALA A 57 1.60 -15.92 0.36
C ALA A 57 1.02 -14.50 0.40
N TYR A 58 0.85 -13.90 1.58
CA TYR A 58 0.38 -12.52 1.70
C TYR A 58 1.45 -11.52 1.27
N ALA A 59 2.72 -11.76 1.60
CA ALA A 59 3.83 -10.96 1.08
C ALA A 59 3.92 -11.07 -0.46
N ALA A 60 3.72 -12.28 -1.02
CA ALA A 60 3.69 -12.48 -2.47
C ALA A 60 2.51 -11.74 -3.13
N TYR A 61 1.30 -11.84 -2.56
CA TYR A 61 0.13 -11.10 -3.02
C TYR A 61 0.34 -9.59 -2.96
N TRP A 62 0.87 -9.09 -1.84
CA TRP A 62 1.20 -7.67 -1.67
C TRP A 62 2.20 -7.18 -2.70
N GLY A 63 3.21 -8.00 -2.99
CA GLY A 63 4.17 -7.77 -4.06
C GLY A 63 3.51 -7.61 -5.42
N LEU A 64 2.59 -8.51 -5.78
CA LEU A 64 1.85 -8.44 -7.04
C LEU A 64 0.98 -7.18 -7.13
N LEU A 65 0.29 -6.84 -6.03
CA LEU A 65 -0.63 -5.72 -5.97
C LEU A 65 0.09 -4.36 -6.07
N THR A 66 1.21 -4.20 -5.36
CA THR A 66 1.86 -2.88 -5.19
C THR A 66 3.03 -2.64 -6.15
N LYS A 67 3.62 -3.67 -6.76
CA LYS A 67 4.74 -3.49 -7.70
C LYS A 67 4.44 -2.51 -8.86
N PRO A 68 3.24 -2.50 -9.49
CA PRO A 68 2.94 -1.51 -10.53
C PRO A 68 2.97 -0.06 -10.04
N LEU A 69 2.63 0.20 -8.77
CA LEU A 69 2.70 1.55 -8.17
C LEU A 69 4.12 2.09 -8.18
N ARG A 70 5.15 1.24 -8.02
CA ARG A 70 6.56 1.68 -8.12
C ARG A 70 6.84 2.38 -9.44
N ASN A 71 6.34 1.85 -10.55
CA ASN A 71 6.57 2.39 -11.88
C ASN A 71 5.75 3.68 -12.11
N GLU A 72 4.52 3.74 -11.61
CA GLU A 72 3.71 4.97 -11.64
C GLU A 72 4.36 6.11 -10.84
N PHE A 73 4.86 5.82 -9.63
CA PHE A 73 5.56 6.81 -8.81
C PHE A 73 6.82 7.32 -9.51
N ALA A 74 7.66 6.40 -10.04
CA ALA A 74 8.87 6.79 -10.75
C ALA A 74 8.57 7.68 -11.97
N ARG A 75 7.53 7.36 -12.76
CA ARG A 75 7.08 8.19 -13.89
C ARG A 75 6.60 9.57 -13.45
N ALA A 76 6.04 9.68 -12.26
CA ALA A 76 5.56 10.92 -11.66
C ALA A 76 6.65 11.76 -10.98
N GLY A 77 7.93 11.37 -11.04
CA GLY A 77 9.00 12.06 -10.30
C GLY A 77 8.92 11.84 -8.79
N LEU A 78 8.34 10.72 -8.37
CA LEU A 78 8.18 10.32 -6.99
C LEU A 78 8.93 9.03 -6.68
N SER A 79 9.28 8.87 -5.41
CA SER A 79 9.79 7.63 -4.85
C SER A 79 9.19 7.37 -3.48
N THR A 80 9.38 6.16 -2.96
CA THR A 80 8.99 5.81 -1.59
C THR A 80 10.14 5.21 -0.82
N LEU A 81 10.14 5.41 0.51
CA LEU A 81 11.00 4.71 1.45
C LEU A 81 10.14 3.95 2.47
N PRO A 82 10.16 2.59 2.46
CA PRO A 82 10.86 1.73 1.52
C PRO A 82 10.24 1.82 0.11
N ALA A 83 10.98 1.39 -0.92
CA ALA A 83 10.40 1.29 -2.26
C ALA A 83 9.34 0.17 -2.28
N PHE A 84 8.21 0.36 -2.97
CA PHE A 84 7.24 -0.72 -3.18
C PHE A 84 7.93 -2.01 -3.70
N PRO A 85 7.60 -3.20 -3.18
CA PRO A 85 6.47 -3.49 -2.26
C PRO A 85 6.76 -3.27 -0.78
N GLY A 86 7.93 -2.75 -0.42
CA GLY A 86 8.34 -2.52 0.96
C GLY A 86 8.91 -3.77 1.64
N ASP A 87 9.00 -3.68 2.96
CA ASP A 87 9.51 -4.74 3.82
C ASP A 87 8.79 -4.72 5.19
N LEU A 88 8.98 -5.79 5.97
CA LEU A 88 8.28 -5.92 7.25
C LEU A 88 8.77 -4.96 8.34
N ASN A 89 9.97 -4.34 8.21
CA ASN A 89 10.46 -3.35 9.17
C ASN A 89 9.67 -2.03 9.08
N HIS A 90 9.02 -1.81 7.94
CA HIS A 90 8.13 -0.68 7.68
C HIS A 90 6.66 -1.08 7.75
N SER A 91 6.36 -1.98 8.69
CA SER A 91 5.01 -2.47 8.92
C SER A 91 4.73 -2.69 10.40
N VAL A 92 3.45 -2.73 10.73
CA VAL A 92 2.97 -3.19 12.04
C VAL A 92 1.73 -4.03 11.85
N GLU A 93 1.61 -5.09 12.64
CA GLU A 93 0.40 -5.88 12.72
C GLU A 93 -0.41 -5.38 13.92
N ALA A 94 -1.66 -4.99 13.67
CA ALA A 94 -2.59 -4.68 14.74
C ALA A 94 -3.27 -5.98 15.19
N ASP A 95 -3.27 -6.21 16.50
CA ASP A 95 -3.92 -7.38 17.08
C ASP A 95 -5.45 -7.31 16.92
N GLY A 96 -6.02 -8.48 16.71
CA GLY A 96 -7.45 -8.72 16.55
C GLY A 96 -7.72 -10.21 16.43
N PRO A 97 -8.99 -10.64 16.40
CA PRO A 97 -9.32 -12.02 16.08
C PRO A 97 -8.59 -12.50 14.83
N PRO A 98 -8.16 -13.78 14.73
CA PRO A 98 -7.39 -14.28 13.58
C PRO A 98 -8.03 -14.03 12.21
N ALA A 99 -9.35 -13.84 12.17
CA ALA A 99 -10.14 -13.54 10.98
C ALA A 99 -10.12 -12.06 10.54
N SER A 100 -9.56 -11.17 11.36
CA SER A 100 -9.60 -9.72 11.19
C SER A 100 -8.28 -9.02 11.53
N ARG A 101 -7.16 -9.78 11.59
CA ARG A 101 -5.83 -9.18 11.77
C ARG A 101 -5.52 -8.28 10.58
N ASN A 102 -4.99 -7.10 10.89
CA ASN A 102 -4.65 -6.09 9.91
C ASN A 102 -3.15 -5.83 9.96
N ARG A 103 -2.51 -5.81 8.80
CA ARG A 103 -1.13 -5.34 8.66
C ARG A 103 -1.12 -3.99 7.97
N SER A 104 -0.59 -3.00 8.66
CA SER A 104 -0.36 -1.66 8.13
C SER A 104 1.06 -1.60 7.59
N MET A 105 1.22 -1.40 6.28
CA MET A 105 2.50 -1.15 5.63
C MET A 105 2.61 0.34 5.33
N TRP A 106 3.74 0.98 5.66
CA TRP A 106 3.93 2.41 5.40
C TRP A 106 5.07 2.72 4.43
N TYR A 107 4.92 3.82 3.70
CA TYR A 107 5.80 4.26 2.63
C TYR A 107 5.97 5.78 2.71
N VAL A 108 7.15 6.25 3.12
CA VAL A 108 7.46 7.69 3.11
C VAL A 108 7.58 8.14 1.65
N VAL A 109 6.69 9.00 1.19
CA VAL A 109 6.66 9.52 -0.17
C VAL A 109 7.64 10.68 -0.30
N ARG A 110 8.44 10.67 -1.37
CA ARG A 110 9.43 11.71 -1.67
C ARG A 110 9.33 12.17 -3.10
N ARG A 111 9.52 13.47 -3.33
CA ARG A 111 9.87 13.98 -4.65
C ARG A 111 11.32 13.62 -4.95
N THR A 112 11.57 13.11 -6.14
CA THR A 112 12.94 12.79 -6.58
C THR A 112 13.76 14.05 -6.78
N GLU A 113 13.11 15.13 -7.22
CA GLU A 113 13.72 16.45 -7.28
C GLU A 113 13.72 17.11 -5.90
N GLY A 114 14.89 17.58 -5.46
CA GLY A 114 15.07 18.27 -4.18
C GLY A 114 15.01 17.39 -2.93
N ASP A 115 14.85 16.06 -3.06
CA ASP A 115 14.77 15.07 -1.96
C ASP A 115 13.78 15.48 -0.84
N LEU A 116 12.66 16.07 -1.23
CA LEU A 116 11.64 16.52 -0.29
C LEU A 116 10.69 15.37 0.06
N SER A 117 10.54 15.09 1.37
CA SER A 117 9.53 14.15 1.85
C SER A 117 8.17 14.82 1.94
N LEU A 118 7.17 14.26 1.28
CA LEU A 118 5.80 14.77 1.23
C LEU A 118 4.92 14.26 2.38
N GLY A 119 5.34 13.19 3.04
CA GLY A 119 4.61 12.51 4.11
C GLY A 119 4.68 11.01 3.94
N THR A 120 3.71 10.29 4.47
CA THR A 120 3.67 8.82 4.49
C THR A 120 2.34 8.31 3.95
N LEU A 121 2.38 7.36 3.03
CA LEU A 121 1.23 6.52 2.68
C LEU A 121 1.21 5.30 3.59
N VAL A 122 0.03 4.94 4.07
CA VAL A 122 -0.19 3.68 4.78
C VAL A 122 -1.24 2.88 4.04
N LEU A 123 -0.90 1.63 3.74
CA LEU A 123 -1.80 0.67 3.12
C LEU A 123 -2.06 -0.47 4.11
N ASN A 124 -3.32 -0.81 4.30
CA ASN A 124 -3.80 -1.76 5.32
C ASN A 124 -4.33 -3.03 4.68
N LEU A 125 -3.70 -4.16 4.97
CA LEU A 125 -4.14 -5.47 4.49
C LEU A 125 -4.75 -6.28 5.63
N VAL A 126 -6.07 -6.46 5.57
CA VAL A 126 -6.72 -7.49 6.39
C VAL A 126 -6.50 -8.86 5.78
N HIS A 127 -6.09 -9.82 6.61
CA HIS A 127 -5.76 -11.17 6.18
C HIS A 127 -6.07 -12.18 7.29
N ASP A 128 -6.02 -13.47 6.93
CA ASP A 128 -6.33 -14.58 7.85
C ASP A 128 -5.15 -15.57 7.92
N HIS A 129 -4.69 -15.86 9.13
CA HIS A 129 -3.56 -16.76 9.36
C HIS A 129 -3.92 -18.25 9.24
N LYS A 130 -5.21 -18.60 9.31
CA LYS A 130 -5.70 -19.99 9.25
C LYS A 130 -6.03 -20.46 7.84
N ARG A 131 -6.37 -19.53 6.94
CA ARG A 131 -6.67 -19.83 5.54
C ARG A 131 -6.32 -18.65 4.66
N PHE A 132 -5.89 -18.91 3.44
CA PHE A 132 -5.60 -17.84 2.50
C PHE A 132 -6.88 -17.09 2.08
N ARG A 133 -7.07 -15.88 2.60
CA ARG A 133 -8.12 -14.96 2.15
C ARG A 133 -7.75 -13.51 2.42
N VAL A 134 -8.20 -12.64 1.52
CA VAL A 134 -8.19 -11.18 1.68
C VAL A 134 -9.67 -10.75 1.68
N PRO A 135 -10.28 -10.54 2.86
CA PRO A 135 -11.73 -10.47 2.98
C PRO A 135 -12.34 -9.12 2.56
N ARG A 136 -11.53 -8.07 2.41
CA ARG A 136 -11.96 -6.73 2.01
C ARG A 136 -10.85 -6.00 1.28
N VAL A 137 -11.22 -4.95 0.55
CA VAL A 137 -10.28 -4.05 -0.13
C VAL A 137 -9.23 -3.53 0.86
N PRO A 138 -7.93 -3.54 0.51
CA PRO A 138 -6.91 -2.89 1.31
C PRO A 138 -7.17 -1.38 1.41
N GLN A 139 -7.11 -0.83 2.61
CA GLN A 139 -7.41 0.59 2.83
C GLN A 139 -6.14 1.44 2.69
N VAL A 140 -6.28 2.62 2.07
CA VAL A 140 -5.18 3.57 1.86
C VAL A 140 -5.44 4.82 2.68
N MET A 141 -4.42 5.32 3.37
CA MET A 141 -4.48 6.61 4.06
C MET A 141 -3.14 7.35 3.93
N SER A 142 -3.16 8.65 4.19
CA SER A 142 -1.96 9.50 4.25
C SER A 142 -1.73 10.06 5.65
N LEU A 143 -0.47 10.14 6.06
CA LEU A 143 -0.01 10.79 7.28
C LEU A 143 1.01 11.87 6.92
N THR A 144 0.95 13.04 7.57
CA THR A 144 1.93 14.13 7.35
C THR A 144 3.30 13.85 7.97
N VAL A 145 3.40 12.85 8.86
CA VAL A 145 4.63 12.46 9.55
C VAL A 145 5.44 11.43 8.77
N THR A 146 6.76 11.43 8.94
CA THR A 146 7.69 10.58 8.16
C THR A 146 8.61 9.69 9.01
N SER A 147 8.73 9.95 10.31
CA SER A 147 9.56 9.14 11.20
C SER A 147 8.77 7.94 11.74
N ARG A 148 9.41 6.77 11.85
CA ARG A 148 8.78 5.56 12.39
C ARG A 148 8.07 5.79 13.74
N PRO A 149 8.67 6.45 14.75
CA PRO A 149 7.98 6.71 16.01
C PRO A 149 6.72 7.57 15.85
N ALA A 150 6.74 8.56 14.96
CA ALA A 150 5.57 9.41 14.72
C ALA A 150 4.48 8.68 13.92
N ILE A 151 4.86 7.86 12.93
CA ILE A 151 3.93 7.02 12.17
C ILE A 151 3.22 6.05 13.09
N LEU A 152 3.96 5.33 13.95
CA LEU A 152 3.35 4.40 14.91
C LEU A 152 2.41 5.12 15.87
N ARG A 153 2.79 6.30 16.39
CA ARG A 153 1.88 7.11 17.22
C ARG A 153 0.61 7.50 16.47
N ALA A 154 0.72 7.90 15.21
CA ALA A 154 -0.44 8.28 14.40
C ALA A 154 -1.36 7.08 14.08
N LEU A 155 -0.82 5.87 13.95
CA LEU A 155 -1.60 4.65 13.69
C LEU A 155 -2.34 4.09 14.90
N PHE A 156 -1.88 4.43 16.11
CA PHE A 156 -2.41 3.92 17.38
C PHE A 156 -2.87 5.03 18.32
N ALA A 157 -3.07 6.25 17.81
CA ALA A 157 -3.71 7.30 18.58
C ALA A 157 -5.21 6.99 18.66
N ASP A 158 -5.73 6.93 19.89
CA ASP A 158 -7.15 6.76 20.20
C ASP A 158 -7.98 7.99 19.77
#